data_AF-A0A7W1R791-F1
#
_entry.id   AF-A0A7W1R791-F1
#
_cell.length_a   1.000
_cell.length_b   1.000
_cell.length_c   1.000
_cell.angle_alpha   90.00
_cell.angle_beta   90.00
_cell.angle_gamma   90.00
#
_symmetry.space_group_name_H-M   'P 1'
#
loop_
_entity.id
_entity.type
_entity.pdbx_description
1 polymer ?
#
loop_
_entity_poly.entity_id
_entity_poly.type
_entity_poly.pdbx_seq_one_letter_code
_entity_poly.pdbx_strand_id
1 'polypeptide(L)'
;MFILQSREQIQKAVERAKARHTLVRFVRFGEYLVRGAAGNFYTVKCEKRGSMKVVDCNCVAGTYGSECYHAASALSLHVGLAACRAH
;
A
#
# COMPACT_ATOMS: atom_id res chain seq x y z
N MET A 1 4.73 2.18 -9.85
CA MET A 1 5.78 2.72 -8.96
C MET A 1 5.26 3.98 -8.34
N PHE A 2 4.98 3.97 -7.04
CA PHE A 2 4.60 5.19 -6.34
C PHE A 2 5.85 5.97 -5.92
N ILE A 3 5.97 7.22 -6.37
CA ILE A 3 6.93 8.19 -5.83
C ILE A 3 6.17 9.01 -4.79
N LEU A 4 6.70 9.06 -3.58
CA LEU A 4 6.19 9.87 -2.47
C LEU A 4 6.37 11.36 -2.81
N GLN A 5 5.46 11.93 -3.61
CA GLN A 5 5.61 13.28 -4.20
C GLN A 5 5.53 14.41 -3.16
N SER A 6 4.73 14.26 -2.10
CA SER A 6 4.72 15.19 -0.95
C SER A 6 4.15 14.57 0.33
N ARG A 7 4.49 15.15 1.49
CA ARG A 7 4.00 14.73 2.81
C ARG A 7 2.48 14.84 2.90
N GLU A 8 1.90 15.87 2.29
CA GLU A 8 0.47 16.15 2.29
C GLU A 8 -0.32 15.08 1.54
N GLN A 9 0.20 14.63 0.38
CA GLN A 9 -0.42 13.58 -0.42
C GLN A 9 -0.43 12.24 0.30
N ILE A 10 0.65 11.93 1.00
CA ILE A 10 0.74 10.74 1.87
C ILE A 10 -0.29 10.81 2.98
N GLN A 11 -0.37 11.94 3.67
CA GLN A 11 -1.33 12.11 4.76
C GLN A 11 -2.76 11.91 4.24
N LYS A 12 -3.11 12.50 3.10
CA LYS A 12 -4.43 12.29 2.47
C LYS A 12 -4.69 10.82 2.12
N ALA A 13 -3.69 10.09 1.62
CA ALA A 13 -3.84 8.66 1.35
C ALA A 13 -4.06 7.83 2.63
N VAL A 14 -3.34 8.16 3.70
CA VAL A 14 -3.50 7.53 5.03
C VAL A 14 -4.87 7.82 5.63
N GLU A 15 -5.33 9.07 5.61
CA GLU A 15 -6.65 9.43 6.12
C GLU A 15 -7.77 8.73 5.33
N ARG A 16 -7.63 8.62 4.00
CA ARG A 16 -8.56 7.83 3.17
C ARG A 16 -8.55 6.33 3.51
N ALA A 17 -7.39 5.78 3.83
CA ALA A 17 -7.25 4.39 4.26
C ALA A 17 -7.95 4.14 5.60
N LYS A 18 -7.72 5.02 6.58
CA LYS A 18 -8.39 4.97 7.90
C LYS A 18 -9.91 5.07 7.78
N ALA A 19 -10.40 6.08 7.06
CA ALA A 19 -11.84 6.33 6.91
C ALA A 19 -12.60 5.17 6.23
N ARG A 20 -11.93 4.41 5.36
CA ARG A 20 -12.56 3.32 4.61
C ARG A 20 -12.49 1.95 5.30
N HIS A 21 -11.75 1.83 6.41
CA HIS A 21 -11.53 0.54 7.10
C HIS A 21 -11.26 -0.62 6.13
N THR A 22 -10.42 -0.37 5.13
CA THR A 22 -10.23 -1.32 4.02
C THR A 22 -9.66 -2.64 4.53
N LEU A 23 -10.27 -3.74 4.11
CA LEU A 23 -9.74 -5.07 4.40
C LEU A 23 -8.43 -5.29 3.63
N VAL A 24 -7.37 -5.62 4.36
CA VAL A 24 -6.08 -6.06 3.80
C VAL A 24 -5.92 -7.55 4.10
N ARG A 25 -5.74 -8.37 3.06
CA ARG A 25 -5.43 -9.79 3.17
C ARG A 25 -3.95 -10.02 2.87
N PHE A 26 -3.28 -10.71 3.77
CA PHE A 26 -1.92 -11.19 3.57
C PHE A 26 -1.93 -12.35 2.56
N VAL A 27 -1.09 -12.25 1.52
CA VAL A 27 -0.86 -13.37 0.59
C VAL A 27 0.49 -14.00 0.89
N ARG A 28 1.54 -13.19 0.84
CA ARG A 28 2.91 -13.53 1.26
C ARG A 28 3.64 -12.25 1.65
N PHE A 29 4.80 -12.38 2.28
CA PHE A 29 5.56 -11.19 2.66
C PHE A 29 5.92 -10.36 1.43
N GLY A 30 5.52 -9.07 1.43
CA GLY A 30 5.70 -8.18 0.29
C GLY A 30 4.56 -8.23 -0.74
N GLU A 31 3.50 -9.04 -0.54
CA GLU A 31 2.35 -9.09 -1.44
C GLU A 31 1.03 -9.21 -0.68
N TYR A 32 0.09 -8.31 -1.01
CA TYR A 32 -1.15 -8.10 -0.28
C TYR A 32 -2.32 -7.92 -1.24
N LEU A 33 -3.50 -8.35 -0.82
CA LEU A 33 -4.76 -8.02 -1.49
C LEU A 33 -5.50 -6.99 -0.65
N VAL A 34 -5.88 -5.87 -1.25
CA VAL A 34 -6.62 -4.80 -0.57
C VAL A 34 -7.99 -4.64 -1.20
N ARG A 35 -9.04 -4.70 -0.38
CA ARG A 35 -10.42 -4.48 -0.84
C ARG A 35 -10.64 -2.98 -1.08
N GLY A 36 -11.01 -2.64 -2.30
CA GLY A 36 -11.43 -1.28 -2.65
C GLY A 36 -12.89 -1.01 -2.33
N ALA A 37 -13.29 0.26 -2.44
CA ALA A 37 -14.63 0.73 -2.09
C ALA A 37 -15.77 0.00 -2.83
N ALA A 38 -15.56 -0.36 -4.11
CA ALA A 38 -16.55 -1.08 -4.92
C ALA A 38 -16.56 -2.61 -4.67
N GLY A 39 -15.80 -3.11 -3.69
CA GLY A 39 -15.72 -4.53 -3.37
C GLY A 39 -14.65 -5.33 -4.13
N ASN A 40 -14.09 -4.77 -5.21
CA ASN A 40 -12.98 -5.38 -5.95
C ASN A 40 -11.71 -5.46 -5.10
N PHE A 41 -10.86 -6.46 -5.36
CA PHE A 41 -9.56 -6.59 -4.74
C PHE A 41 -8.44 -6.10 -5.67
N TYR A 42 -7.51 -5.36 -5.09
CA TYR A 42 -6.32 -4.86 -5.77
C TYR A 42 -5.08 -5.51 -5.16
N THR A 43 -4.16 -5.94 -6.02
CA THR A 43 -2.87 -6.47 -5.59
C THR A 43 -1.93 -5.31 -5.31
N VAL A 44 -1.33 -5.34 -4.12
CA VAL A 44 -0.30 -4.41 -3.70
C VAL A 44 0.97 -5.19 -3.41
N LYS A 45 2.08 -4.76 -4.03
CA LYS A 45 3.41 -5.34 -3.85
C LYS A 45 4.32 -4.32 -3.18
N CYS A 46 4.99 -4.76 -2.11
CA CYS A 46 5.98 -4.00 -1.36
C CYS A 46 7.33 -4.69 -1.53
N GLU A 47 8.31 -4.01 -2.10
CA GLU A 47 9.62 -4.61 -2.35
C GLU A 47 10.75 -3.58 -2.27
N LYS A 48 11.99 -4.08 -2.17
CA LYS A 48 13.20 -3.27 -2.22
C LYS A 48 13.79 -3.36 -3.63
N ARG A 49 13.91 -2.23 -4.32
CA ARG A 49 14.56 -2.12 -5.63
C ARG A 49 15.84 -1.29 -5.47
N GLY A 50 16.99 -1.97 -5.42
CA GLY A 50 18.26 -1.30 -5.10
C GLY A 50 18.26 -0.71 -3.70
N SER A 51 18.53 0.59 -3.57
CA SER A 51 18.44 1.33 -2.30
C SER A 51 17.03 1.80 -1.95
N MET A 52 16.08 1.72 -2.89
CA MET A 52 14.72 2.24 -2.72
C MET A 52 13.76 1.17 -2.18
N LYS A 53 12.84 1.58 -1.32
CA LYS A 53 11.67 0.79 -0.93
C LYS A 53 10.49 1.28 -1.78
N VAL A 54 9.90 0.38 -2.55
CA VAL A 54 8.85 0.72 -3.50
C VAL A 54 7.56 -0.02 -3.16
N VAL A 55 6.44 0.61 -3.52
CA VAL A 55 5.12 0.02 -3.45
C VAL A 55 4.44 0.18 -4.80
N ASP A 56 3.93 -0.94 -5.31
CA ASP A 56 3.14 -0.99 -6.53
C ASP A 56 1.74 -1.47 -6.23
N CYS A 57 0.75 -0.81 -6.82
CA CYS A 57 -0.65 -1.22 -6.76
C CYS A 57 -1.20 -1.31 -8.17
N ASN A 58 -1.97 -2.38 -8.47
CA ASN A 58 -2.59 -2.57 -9.77
C ASN A 58 -3.89 -1.77 -9.99
N CYS A 59 -4.25 -0.86 -9.08
CA CYS A 59 -5.37 0.05 -9.30
C CYS A 59 -4.97 1.18 -10.25
N VAL A 60 -5.96 1.85 -10.87
CA VAL A 60 -5.74 2.94 -11.84
C VAL A 60 -4.73 3.98 -11.35
N ALA A 61 -4.91 4.49 -10.12
CA ALA A 61 -3.98 5.45 -9.53
C ALA A 61 -2.55 4.88 -9.40
N GLY A 62 -2.41 3.62 -8.99
CA GLY A 62 -1.11 2.96 -8.87
C GLY A 62 -0.43 2.71 -10.23
N THR A 63 -1.21 2.44 -11.28
CA THR A 63 -0.74 2.33 -12.66
C THR A 63 -0.14 3.65 -13.15
N TYR A 64 -0.78 4.79 -12.82
CA TYR A 64 -0.28 6.13 -13.14
C TYR A 64 0.73 6.67 -12.12
N GLY A 65 1.17 5.85 -11.16
CA GLY A 65 2.18 6.24 -10.16
C GLY A 65 1.70 7.21 -9.08
N SER A 66 0.38 7.40 -8.92
CA SER A 66 -0.22 8.27 -7.91
C SER A 66 -0.51 7.55 -6.58
N GLU A 67 -0.61 8.31 -5.50
CA GLU A 67 -0.95 7.81 -4.17
C GLU A 67 -2.37 7.24 -4.10
N CYS A 68 -2.48 5.91 -4.05
CA CYS A 68 -3.74 5.24 -3.75
C CYS A 68 -3.81 4.84 -2.27
N TYR A 69 -5.03 4.86 -1.72
CA TYR A 69 -5.25 4.42 -0.34
C TYR A 69 -4.97 2.92 -0.18
N HIS A 70 -5.05 2.11 -1.24
CA HIS A 70 -4.70 0.68 -1.19
C HIS A 70 -3.23 0.48 -0.80
N ALA A 71 -2.32 1.23 -1.42
CA ALA A 71 -0.89 1.19 -1.11
C ALA A 71 -0.62 1.63 0.33
N ALA A 72 -1.26 2.70 0.79
CA ALA A 72 -1.15 3.17 2.17
C ALA A 72 -1.64 2.12 3.19
N SER A 73 -2.79 1.47 2.93
CA SER A 73 -3.31 0.39 3.78
C SER A 73 -2.36 -0.81 3.86
N ALA A 74 -1.84 -1.27 2.72
CA ALA A 74 -0.91 -2.40 2.68
C ALA A 74 0.42 -2.10 3.38
N LEU A 75 0.92 -0.86 3.25
CA LEU A 75 2.16 -0.41 3.90
C LEU A 75 2.09 -0.53 5.42
N SER A 76 0.96 -0.16 6.04
CA SER A 76 0.79 -0.27 7.49
C SER A 76 0.97 -1.70 7.98
N LEU A 77 0.33 -2.67 7.31
CA LEU A 77 0.50 -4.09 7.63
C LEU A 77 1.92 -4.59 7.31
N HIS A 78 2.49 -4.19 6.18
CA HIS A 78 3.83 -4.62 5.77
C HIS A 78 4.91 -4.18 6.78
N VAL A 79 4.87 -2.93 7.23
CA VAL A 79 5.82 -2.40 8.22
C VAL A 79 5.65 -3.11 9.56
N GLY A 80 4.41 -3.34 10.01
CA GLY A 80 4.16 -4.10 11.24
C GLY A 80 4.73 -5.52 11.17
N LEU A 81 4.44 -6.25 10.09
CA LEU A 81 4.99 -7.60 9.88
C LEU A 81 6.51 -7.61 9.76
N ALA A 82 7.10 -6.59 9.10
CA ALA A 82 8.55 -6.47 8.98
C ALA A 82 9.22 -6.23 10.34
N ALA A 83 8.61 -5.42 11.21
CA ALA A 83 9.09 -5.21 12.58
C ALA A 83 9.03 -6.51 13.41
N CYS A 84 7.95 -7.29 13.28
CA CYS A 84 7.82 -8.57 13.97
C CYS A 84 8.76 -9.67 13.46
N ARG A 85 9.25 -9.59 12.21
CA ARG A 85 10.19 -10.55 11.62
C ARG A 85 11.66 -10.24 11.91
N ALA A 86 11.97 -9.07 12.44
CA ALA A 86 13.35 -8.62 12.70
C ALA A 86 13.89 -9.09 14.07
N HIS A 87 13.11 -9.92 14.78
CA HIS A 87 13.47 -10.61 16.02
C HIS A 87 13.43 -12.12 15.78
#